data_AF-A0AAW7Y644-F1
#
_entry.id   AF-A0AAW7Y644-F1
#
_cell.length_a   1.000
_cell.length_b   1.000
_cell.length_c   1.000
_cell.angle_alpha   90.00
_cell.angle_beta   90.00
_cell.angle_gamma   90.00
#
_symmetry.space_group_name_H-M   'P 1'
#
loop_
_entity.id
_entity.type
_entity.pdbx_description
1 polymer ?
#
loop_
_entity_poly.entity_id
_entity_poly.type
_entity_poly.pdbx_seq_one_letter_code
_entity_poly.pdbx_strand_id
1 'polypeptide(L)'
;MTKNSLFRKFHCGLTVEKAAELCFESVGEVTKWDEGKTIPPICKRLMRLYAGRELDPISANWHGWTMTHDQLITPSGWGLTPDRIMTGNALIEIGVEHDRKAMSTIMKTARNLSKLP
;
A
#
# COMPACT_ATOMS: atom_id res chain seq x y z
N MET A 1 -20.11 6.98 23.15
CA MET A 1 -19.31 6.55 21.97
C MET A 1 -18.44 5.39 22.40
N THR A 2 -18.53 4.23 21.76
CA THR A 2 -17.76 3.03 22.14
C THR A 2 -16.45 2.92 21.35
N LYS A 3 -15.53 2.06 21.81
CA LYS A 3 -14.30 1.73 21.09
C LYS A 3 -14.57 1.27 19.65
N ASN A 4 -15.66 0.54 19.42
CA ASN A 4 -16.03 0.04 18.10
C ASN A 4 -16.55 1.16 17.19
N SER A 5 -17.40 2.05 17.71
CA SER A 5 -17.86 3.23 16.95
C SER A 5 -16.70 4.17 16.59
N LEU A 6 -15.70 4.31 17.47
CA LEU A 6 -14.45 5.02 17.22
C LEU A 6 -13.65 4.36 16.09
N PHE A 7 -13.47 3.04 16.18
CA PHE A 7 -12.76 2.25 15.18
C PHE A 7 -13.41 2.35 13.79
N ARG A 8 -14.70 2.06 13.66
CA ARG A 8 -15.38 2.08 12.36
C ARG A 8 -15.36 3.47 11.73
N LYS A 9 -15.74 4.50 12.49
CA LYS A 9 -15.92 5.86 11.97
C LYS A 9 -14.61 6.59 11.74
N PHE A 10 -13.68 6.56 12.69
CA PHE A 10 -12.48 7.39 12.64
C PHE A 10 -11.24 6.62 12.19
N HIS A 11 -11.09 5.36 12.63
CA HIS A 11 -9.94 4.57 12.21
C HIS A 11 -10.12 4.02 10.77
N CYS A 12 -11.32 3.53 10.46
CA CYS A 12 -11.64 2.95 9.16
C CYS A 12 -12.40 3.88 8.19
N GLY A 13 -12.95 5.00 8.66
CA GLY A 13 -13.65 5.96 7.78
C GLY A 13 -14.96 5.44 7.19
N LEU A 14 -15.58 4.41 7.79
CA LEU A 14 -16.74 3.72 7.25
C LEU A 14 -18.05 4.24 7.84
N THR A 15 -19.13 4.27 7.05
CA THR A 15 -20.51 4.38 7.55
C THR A 15 -21.00 3.03 8.10
N VAL A 16 -22.17 2.99 8.75
CA VAL A 16 -22.72 1.74 9.29
C VAL A 16 -23.11 0.82 8.12
N GLU A 17 -23.73 1.39 7.09
CA GLU A 17 -24.20 0.72 5.89
C GLU A 17 -23.02 0.14 5.11
N LYS A 18 -21.94 0.92 4.93
CA LYS A 18 -20.77 0.43 4.20
C LYS A 18 -20.04 -0.68 4.95
N ALA A 19 -19.96 -0.58 6.28
CA ALA A 19 -19.40 -1.64 7.11
C ALA A 19 -20.25 -2.91 7.06
N ALA A 20 -21.58 -2.79 7.01
CA ALA A 20 -22.51 -3.91 6.90
C ALA A 20 -22.34 -4.64 5.56
N GLU A 21 -22.33 -3.88 4.45
CA GLU A 21 -22.06 -4.40 3.11
C GLU A 21 -20.70 -5.12 3.04
N LEU A 22 -19.64 -4.47 3.53
CA LEU A 22 -18.27 -5.02 3.49
C LEU A 22 -18.12 -6.31 4.31
N CYS A 23 -18.83 -6.41 5.42
CA CYS A 23 -18.73 -7.54 6.33
C CYS A 23 -19.76 -8.64 6.04
N PHE A 24 -20.62 -8.46 5.03
CA PHE A 24 -21.76 -9.34 4.73
C PHE A 24 -22.71 -9.52 5.93
N GLU A 25 -22.94 -8.45 6.67
CA GLU A 25 -23.76 -8.41 7.89
C GLU A 25 -24.92 -7.44 7.75
N SER A 26 -25.88 -7.51 8.68
CA SER A 26 -26.98 -6.55 8.72
C SER A 26 -26.54 -5.22 9.33
N VAL A 27 -27.17 -4.11 8.91
CA VAL A 27 -26.96 -2.78 9.51
C VAL A 27 -27.18 -2.83 11.03
N GLY A 28 -28.21 -3.53 11.50
CA GLY A 28 -28.49 -3.69 12.93
C GLY A 28 -27.41 -4.45 13.69
N GLU A 29 -26.73 -5.41 13.06
CA GLU A 29 -25.60 -6.11 13.67
C GLU A 29 -24.39 -5.17 13.82
N VAL A 30 -24.10 -4.35 12.80
CA VAL A 30 -23.06 -3.31 12.89
C VAL A 30 -23.40 -2.25 13.94
N THR A 31 -24.67 -1.86 14.07
CA THR A 31 -25.11 -0.95 15.13
C THR A 31 -24.86 -1.56 16.51
N LYS A 32 -25.17 -2.85 16.72
CA LYS A 32 -24.85 -3.55 17.98
C LYS A 32 -23.35 -3.58 18.24
N TRP A 33 -22.53 -3.75 17.20
CA TRP A 33 -21.08 -3.64 17.36
C TRP A 33 -20.67 -2.26 17.86
N ASP A 34 -21.22 -1.20 17.26
CA ASP A 34 -20.99 0.18 17.70
C ASP A 34 -21.55 0.46 19.11
N GLU A 35 -22.50 -0.31 19.59
CA GLU A 35 -23.01 -0.27 20.97
C GLU A 35 -22.13 -1.06 21.96
N GLY A 36 -21.14 -1.80 21.46
CA GLY A 36 -20.14 -2.49 22.26
C GLY A 36 -20.09 -4.00 22.08
N LYS A 37 -20.98 -4.59 21.27
CA LYS A 37 -20.87 -6.01 20.88
C LYS A 37 -19.54 -6.24 20.17
N THR A 38 -18.89 -7.37 20.43
CA THR A 38 -17.60 -7.69 19.82
C THR A 38 -17.74 -7.82 18.29
N ILE A 39 -16.98 -7.01 17.55
CA ILE A 39 -16.84 -7.17 16.10
C ILE A 39 -16.02 -8.44 15.84
N PRO A 40 -16.48 -9.36 14.96
CA PRO A 40 -15.69 -10.52 14.54
C PRO A 40 -14.29 -10.10 14.04
N PRO A 41 -13.21 -10.82 14.40
CA PRO A 41 -11.85 -10.46 13.98
C PRO A 41 -11.68 -10.32 12.46
N ILE A 42 -12.36 -11.16 11.68
CA ILE A 42 -12.34 -11.10 10.21
C ILE A 42 -12.97 -9.80 9.68
N CYS A 43 -14.08 -9.36 10.28
CA CYS A 43 -14.74 -8.10 9.93
C CYS A 43 -13.84 -6.90 10.27
N LYS A 44 -13.18 -6.91 11.44
CA LYS A 44 -12.16 -5.89 11.79
C LYS A 44 -11.00 -5.86 10.80
N ARG A 45 -10.60 -7.00 10.25
CA ARG A 45 -9.53 -7.08 9.24
C ARG A 45 -10.00 -6.53 7.91
N LEU A 46 -11.18 -6.94 7.43
CA LEU A 46 -11.78 -6.42 6.20
C LEU A 46 -11.94 -4.90 6.24
N MET A 47 -12.43 -4.33 7.35
CA MET A 47 -12.56 -2.87 7.51
C MET A 47 -11.21 -2.15 7.45
N ARG A 48 -10.12 -2.75 7.96
CA ARG A 48 -8.76 -2.17 7.88
C ARG A 48 -8.20 -2.24 6.45
N LEU A 49 -8.38 -3.38 5.79
CA LEU A 49 -7.98 -3.59 4.41
C LEU A 49 -8.67 -2.60 3.47
N TYR A 50 -9.99 -2.46 3.60
CA TYR A 50 -10.77 -1.50 2.80
C TYR A 50 -10.34 -0.05 3.05
N ALA A 51 -10.00 0.30 4.28
CA ALA A 51 -9.46 1.61 4.63
C ALA A 51 -8.01 1.83 4.14
N GLY A 52 -7.43 0.90 3.39
CA GLY A 52 -6.06 0.95 2.88
C GLY A 52 -4.97 0.78 3.95
N ARG A 53 -5.35 0.51 5.21
CA ARG A 53 -4.40 0.51 6.34
C ARG A 53 -3.45 -0.69 6.35
N GLU A 54 -3.80 -1.76 5.64
CA GLU A 54 -3.00 -2.98 5.53
C GLU A 54 -2.85 -3.34 4.06
N LEU A 55 -1.61 -3.55 3.59
CA LEU A 55 -1.34 -3.99 2.21
C LEU A 55 -0.76 -5.41 2.16
N ASP A 56 -0.15 -5.88 3.25
CA ASP A 56 0.36 -7.25 3.43
C ASP A 56 -0.55 -8.35 2.88
N PRO A 57 -1.89 -8.31 3.06
CA PRO A 57 -2.75 -9.40 2.60
C PRO A 57 -2.94 -9.43 1.08
N ILE A 58 -2.55 -8.38 0.35
CA ILE A 58 -2.71 -8.27 -1.10
C ILE A 58 -1.63 -9.08 -1.82
N SER A 59 -0.38 -9.04 -1.35
CA SER A 59 0.75 -9.83 -1.87
C SER A 59 1.91 -9.79 -0.88
N ALA A 60 2.75 -10.83 -0.89
CA ALA A 60 3.96 -10.90 -0.08
C ALA A 60 4.91 -9.70 -0.32
N ASN A 61 4.88 -9.09 -1.51
CA ASN A 61 5.70 -7.90 -1.82
C ASN A 61 5.30 -6.67 -0.99
N TRP A 62 4.07 -6.65 -0.47
CA TRP A 62 3.55 -5.59 0.37
C TRP A 62 3.67 -5.90 1.86
N HIS A 63 4.37 -6.95 2.26
CA HIS A 63 4.54 -7.28 3.67
C HIS A 63 5.26 -6.15 4.45
N GLY A 64 4.66 -5.71 5.55
CA GLY A 64 5.12 -4.58 6.35
C GLY A 64 4.76 -3.21 5.78
N TRP A 65 4.05 -3.13 4.66
CA TRP A 65 3.62 -1.87 4.07
C TRP A 65 2.22 -1.48 4.55
N THR A 66 2.05 -0.20 4.87
CA THR A 66 0.76 0.32 5.36
C THR A 66 0.44 1.65 4.67
N MET A 67 -0.84 1.99 4.49
CA MET A 67 -1.22 3.37 4.12
C MET A 67 -1.64 4.16 5.35
N THR A 68 -1.03 5.33 5.50
CA THR A 68 -1.58 6.44 6.29
C THR A 68 -2.31 7.41 5.36
N HIS A 69 -3.12 8.32 5.90
CA HIS A 69 -4.10 9.13 5.14
C HIS A 69 -3.57 9.71 3.81
N ASP A 70 -2.30 10.13 3.78
CA ASP A 70 -1.64 10.79 2.66
C ASP A 70 -0.33 10.12 2.21
N GLN A 71 0.08 9.01 2.84
CA GLN A 71 1.39 8.41 2.64
C GLN A 71 1.33 6.89 2.60
N LEU A 72 2.13 6.31 1.72
CA LEU A 72 2.50 4.91 1.77
C LEU A 72 3.70 4.76 2.71
N ILE A 73 3.53 3.98 3.78
CA ILE A 73 4.57 3.75 4.78
C ILE A 73 5.33 2.46 4.43
N THR A 74 6.65 2.58 4.32
CA THR A 74 7.54 1.43 4.11
C THR A 74 7.66 0.57 5.37
N PRO A 75 8.14 -0.69 5.26
CA PRO A 75 8.43 -1.53 6.43
C PRO A 75 9.46 -0.91 7.40
N SER A 76 10.32 -0.03 6.91
CA SER A 76 11.27 0.74 7.71
C SER A 76 10.67 2.01 8.36
N GLY A 77 9.37 2.26 8.16
CA GLY A 77 8.64 3.40 8.74
C GLY A 77 8.76 4.70 7.94
N TRP A 78 9.28 4.68 6.71
CA TRP A 78 9.39 5.88 5.89
C TRP A 78 8.07 6.21 5.21
N GLY A 79 7.65 7.48 5.30
CA GLY A 79 6.50 7.99 4.56
C GLY A 79 6.87 8.34 3.11
N LEU A 80 6.16 7.72 2.17
CA LEU A 80 6.22 8.02 0.75
C LEU A 80 4.96 8.77 0.33
N THR A 81 5.10 10.06 0.05
CA THR A 81 4.07 10.87 -0.61
C THR A 81 4.01 10.53 -2.11
N PRO A 82 2.91 10.86 -2.81
CA PRO A 82 2.84 10.70 -4.26
C PRO A 82 4.03 11.30 -5.00
N ASP A 83 4.44 12.53 -4.66
CA ASP A 83 5.59 13.19 -5.29
C ASP A 83 6.91 12.45 -5.05
N ARG A 84 7.12 11.88 -3.85
CA ARG A 84 8.30 11.05 -3.56
C ARG A 84 8.32 9.78 -4.39
N ILE A 85 7.17 9.15 -4.57
CA ILE A 85 7.02 7.95 -5.40
C ILE A 85 7.33 8.31 -6.86
N MET A 86 6.73 9.38 -7.39
CA MET A 86 6.97 9.84 -8.76
C MET A 86 8.43 10.24 -9.00
N THR A 87 9.04 10.94 -8.05
CA THR A 87 10.46 11.33 -8.12
C THR A 87 11.36 10.09 -8.14
N GLY A 88 11.09 9.11 -7.27
CA GLY A 88 11.83 7.85 -7.25
C GLY A 88 11.72 7.10 -8.58
N ASN A 89 10.52 7.01 -9.15
CA ASN A 89 10.30 6.37 -10.45
C ASN A 89 11.06 7.09 -11.57
N ALA A 90 10.97 8.43 -11.63
CA ALA A 90 11.66 9.23 -12.64
C ALA A 90 13.19 9.06 -12.57
N LEU A 91 13.76 9.02 -11.36
CA LEU A 91 15.20 8.80 -11.20
C LEU A 91 15.64 7.41 -11.68
N ILE A 92 14.83 6.37 -11.42
CA ILE A 92 15.09 5.03 -11.93
C ILE A 92 15.07 5.04 -13.46
N GLU A 93 14.05 5.63 -14.09
CA GLU A 93 13.93 5.73 -15.54
C GLU A 93 15.11 6.48 -16.20
N ILE A 94 15.56 7.58 -15.60
CA ILE A 94 16.73 8.33 -16.07
C ILE A 94 18.00 7.46 -16.01
N GLY A 95 18.17 6.71 -14.92
CA GLY A 95 19.29 5.78 -14.76
C GLY A 95 19.35 4.73 -15.87
N VAL A 96 18.20 4.17 -16.26
CA VAL A 96 18.10 3.17 -17.34
C VAL A 96 18.65 3.69 -18.67
N GLU A 97 18.36 4.95 -19.04
CA GLU A 97 18.86 5.50 -20.30
C GLU A 97 20.37 5.77 -20.27
N HIS A 98 20.90 6.23 -19.13
CA HIS A 98 22.34 6.41 -18.95
C HIS A 98 23.08 5.06 -19.03
N ASP A 99 22.57 4.05 -18.34
CA ASP A 99 23.14 2.70 -18.33
C ASP A 99 23.11 2.06 -19.71
N ARG A 100 22.03 2.28 -20.49
CA ARG A 100 21.92 1.82 -21.87
C ARG A 100 22.99 2.42 -22.78
N LYS A 101 23.28 3.72 -22.62
CA LYS A 101 24.35 4.40 -23.38
C LYS A 101 25.73 3.88 -22.98
N ALA A 102 25.99 3.74 -21.68
CA ALA A 102 27.24 3.18 -21.18
C ALA A 102 27.45 1.75 -21.70
N MET A 103 26.42 0.89 -21.63
CA MET A 103 26.45 -0.47 -22.14
C MET A 103 26.73 -0.51 -23.65
N SER A 104 26.11 0.37 -24.43
CA SER A 104 26.36 0.47 -25.88
C SER A 104 27.82 0.81 -26.17
N THR A 105 28.40 1.75 -25.43
CA THR A 105 29.82 2.13 -25.55
C THR A 105 30.73 0.98 -25.16
N ILE A 106 30.49 0.33 -24.02
CA ILE A 106 31.27 -0.83 -23.56
C ILE A 106 31.26 -1.94 -24.62
N MET A 107 30.08 -2.28 -25.15
CA MET A 107 29.94 -3.32 -26.17
C MET A 107 30.63 -2.97 -27.49
N LYS A 108 30.57 -1.69 -27.92
CA LYS A 108 31.31 -1.22 -29.10
C LYS A 108 32.81 -1.33 -28.90
N THR A 109 33.31 -0.87 -27.76
CA THR A 109 34.74 -0.93 -27.42
C THR A 109 35.22 -2.37 -27.35
N ALA A 110 34.50 -3.25 -26.65
CA ALA A 110 34.83 -4.68 -26.56
C ALA A 110 34.91 -5.36 -27.93
N ARG A 111 33.95 -5.09 -28.84
CA ARG A 111 33.97 -5.60 -30.22
C ARG A 111 35.14 -5.09 -31.06
N ASN A 112 35.60 -3.86 -30.80
CA ASN A 112 36.76 -3.32 -31.50
C ASN A 112 38.06 -3.93 -30.96
N LEU A 113 38.16 -4.09 -29.64
CA LEU A 113 39.30 -4.76 -29.00
C LEU A 113 39.44 -6.22 -29.46
N SER A 114 38.32 -6.95 -29.60
CA SER A 114 38.35 -8.34 -30.08
C SER A 114 38.80 -8.49 -31.54
N LYS A 115 38.90 -7.40 -32.29
CA LYS A 115 39.34 -7.37 -33.71
C LYS A 115 40.79 -6.91 -33.85
N LEU A 116 41.46 -6.57 -32.75
CA LEU A 116 42.87 -6.25 -32.79
C LEU A 116 43.68 -7.55 -33.03
N PRO A 117 44.73 -7.50 -33.86
CA PRO A 117 45.58 -8.64 -34.18
C PRO A 117 46.43 -9.11 -33.00
#